data_AF-A0A6I8M2Z8-F1
#
_entry.id   AF-A0A6I8M2Z8-F1
#
_cell.length_a   1.000
_cell.length_b   1.000
_cell.length_c   1.000
_cell.angle_alpha   90.00
_cell.angle_beta   90.00
_cell.angle_gamma   90.00
#
_symmetry.space_group_name_H-M   'P 1'
#
loop_
_entity.id
_entity.type
_entity.pdbx_description
1 polymer ?
#
loop_
_entity_poly.entity_id
_entity_poly.type
_entity_poly.pdbx_seq_one_letter_code
_entity_poly.pdbx_strand_id
1 'polypeptide(L)'
;MPARDFRDLVRRGPVDVAEEAPHRGGQADGEELRRRRVNGEGVDRARRDADRRAGAEVVQLAVDVDRDAPVQHVEALRPRLGVRRDRRPAGRVDLEQLVGAAGVLGADLDGDPRVLRIEFRAFARRTEMGHAAEARNAPRAGPSRECGIPGTPGAAHTASMWEGRAQGVRRDIAALATAGLGVAELHAAAIELVERVVPTELTCWASLDPDTAVISSMTSGRARIPGEYEPLLATYEYDGAQPHTFAELAARPVPVARLSDLPRRDVERSGRLNEVWRPLGLRHELRVVFRVDGTSWGAAGLVRRGEFGDREVEFLTAIAPAVAAATRVAARTRDAGERADPAIVVAGPDGGQRAATGAAAAWRAELDAIAPGRFAVLLRAVVTGARAAATGTFRARVRDARGGWIVLHASRLVTGSADDETVVTIGRASGAELLSVRLAAYGLTARESEVCREVLAGRSTSDIAGRLGISAHTVQDHLKAVFGKVGVRSRGELTAELLA
;
A
#
# COMPACT_ATOMS: atom_id res chain seq x y z
N MET A 1 31.25 29.91 64.30
CA MET A 1 32.29 28.86 64.27
C MET A 1 31.75 27.64 64.99
N PRO A 2 32.06 26.39 64.61
CA PRO A 2 32.90 25.96 63.48
C PRO A 2 32.18 26.16 62.11
N ALA A 3 32.45 25.29 61.13
CA ALA A 3 31.89 25.27 59.77
C ALA A 3 32.00 23.84 59.17
N ARG A 4 31.68 23.69 57.88
CA ARG A 4 31.70 22.46 57.04
C ARG A 4 30.47 21.55 57.19
N ASP A 5 29.91 20.95 56.13
CA ASP A 5 30.08 21.12 54.66
C ASP A 5 28.76 20.66 53.98
N PHE A 6 28.50 20.61 52.66
CA PHE A 6 29.32 20.61 51.44
C PHE A 6 28.54 21.31 50.29
N ARG A 7 29.13 21.55 49.11
CA ARG A 7 28.43 22.04 47.91
C ARG A 7 29.01 21.55 46.57
N ASP A 8 28.10 21.39 45.60
CA ASP A 8 28.15 21.62 44.14
C ASP A 8 29.39 21.24 43.29
N LEU A 9 29.13 20.51 42.18
CA LEU A 9 29.44 20.82 40.75
C LEU A 9 29.15 19.55 39.90
N VAL A 10 28.63 19.46 38.66
CA VAL A 10 27.96 20.31 37.63
C VAL A 10 28.50 19.91 36.24
N ARG A 11 27.61 19.38 35.38
CA ARG A 11 27.60 19.35 33.88
C ARG A 11 28.82 18.84 33.07
N ARG A 12 28.52 17.87 32.17
CA ARG A 12 28.80 17.73 30.70
C ARG A 12 28.26 16.33 30.30
N GLY A 13 27.96 15.94 29.07
CA GLY A 13 27.96 16.50 27.71
C GLY A 13 27.62 15.34 26.73
N PRO A 14 27.20 15.57 25.46
CA PRO A 14 26.92 14.46 24.53
C PRO A 14 28.19 13.77 24.02
N VAL A 15 28.05 12.57 23.45
CA VAL A 15 29.14 11.80 22.84
C VAL A 15 28.66 11.23 21.50
N ASP A 16 29.36 11.60 20.42
CA ASP A 16 29.20 11.01 19.09
C ASP A 16 30.05 9.74 18.95
N VAL A 17 29.66 8.83 18.04
CA VAL A 17 30.47 7.68 17.63
C VAL A 17 30.52 7.65 16.10
N ALA A 18 31.73 7.54 15.54
CA ALA A 18 32.02 7.88 14.15
C ALA A 18 31.80 6.73 13.14
N GLU A 19 31.70 7.10 11.86
CA GLU A 19 31.83 6.18 10.72
C GLU A 19 33.30 5.80 10.48
N GLU A 20 33.57 4.53 10.14
CA GLU A 20 34.88 4.11 9.63
C GLU A 20 34.94 4.16 8.10
N ALA A 21 36.04 4.70 7.56
CA ALA A 21 36.35 4.74 6.14
C ALA A 21 37.39 3.65 5.76
N PRO A 22 37.43 3.16 4.50
CA PRO A 22 38.07 1.89 4.16
C PRO A 22 39.58 1.97 3.87
N HIS A 23 40.34 0.99 4.34
CA HIS A 23 41.73 0.77 3.93
C HIS A 23 41.86 0.03 2.58
N ARG A 24 42.93 0.31 1.84
CA ARG A 24 43.33 -0.34 0.56
C ARG A 24 44.83 -0.63 0.53
N GLY A 25 45.20 -1.85 0.14
CA GLY A 25 46.57 -2.25 -0.23
C GLY A 25 47.55 -2.42 0.95
N GLY A 26 48.60 -3.24 0.85
CA GLY A 26 48.98 -4.11 -0.27
C GLY A 26 50.19 -5.02 0.06
N GLN A 27 50.52 -5.93 -0.85
CA GLN A 27 51.71 -6.80 -0.84
C GLN A 27 53.03 -6.00 -0.76
N ALA A 28 54.18 -6.49 -0.27
CA ALA A 28 54.53 -7.68 0.56
C ALA A 28 55.98 -7.40 1.11
N ASP A 29 56.93 -8.28 1.43
CA ASP A 29 57.12 -9.75 1.36
C ASP A 29 58.33 -10.17 2.25
N GLY A 30 58.68 -11.47 2.33
CA GLY A 30 60.00 -11.94 2.80
C GLY A 30 60.03 -13.07 3.85
N GLU A 31 60.83 -14.11 3.57
CA GLU A 31 61.24 -15.20 4.50
C GLU A 31 62.32 -14.68 5.51
N GLU A 32 62.72 -15.34 6.61
CA GLU A 32 63.18 -16.74 6.74
C GLU A 32 63.31 -17.26 8.20
N LEU A 33 63.50 -18.59 8.33
CA LEU A 33 64.23 -19.33 9.40
C LEU A 33 63.70 -19.48 10.85
N ARG A 34 62.88 -20.55 11.02
CA ARG A 34 63.12 -21.74 11.90
C ARG A 34 63.53 -21.56 13.40
N ARG A 35 62.80 -22.30 14.29
CA ARG A 35 63.25 -23.59 14.87
C ARG A 35 62.24 -24.30 15.82
N ARG A 36 61.81 -25.53 15.42
CA ARG A 36 61.66 -26.80 16.21
C ARG A 36 60.75 -26.83 17.48
N ARG A 37 60.06 -27.93 17.85
CA ARG A 37 59.96 -29.37 17.45
C ARG A 37 58.50 -29.86 17.77
N VAL A 38 57.78 -30.63 16.92
CA VAL A 38 57.70 -32.12 16.85
C VAL A 38 57.26 -32.78 18.18
N ASN A 39 56.25 -33.66 18.32
CA ASN A 39 55.41 -34.51 17.42
C ASN A 39 53.99 -33.94 17.14
N GLY A 40 53.02 -34.60 16.47
CA GLY A 40 53.03 -35.83 15.64
C GLY A 40 51.91 -36.87 15.92
N GLU A 41 51.17 -37.30 14.87
CA GLU A 41 50.20 -38.44 14.72
C GLU A 41 48.89 -38.46 15.57
N GLY A 42 47.73 -38.93 15.09
CA GLY A 42 47.33 -39.55 13.80
C GLY A 42 45.82 -39.36 13.48
N VAL A 43 45.28 -39.94 12.39
CA VAL A 43 43.99 -39.52 11.77
C VAL A 43 43.02 -40.70 11.46
N ASP A 44 41.71 -40.38 11.51
CA ASP A 44 40.61 -40.91 10.64
C ASP A 44 39.51 -41.84 11.26
N ARG A 45 38.31 -41.71 10.65
CA ARG A 45 37.13 -42.60 10.58
C ARG A 45 36.04 -42.54 11.66
N ALA A 46 34.87 -42.09 11.20
CA ALA A 46 33.59 -42.13 11.90
C ALA A 46 32.71 -43.33 11.50
N ARG A 47 31.81 -43.77 12.39
CA ARG A 47 30.43 -44.24 12.14
C ARG A 47 29.79 -44.77 13.43
N ARG A 48 28.45 -44.64 13.55
CA ARG A 48 27.56 -45.21 14.59
C ARG A 48 27.74 -44.58 15.99
N ASP A 49 26.71 -44.36 16.83
CA ASP A 49 25.24 -44.50 16.75
C ASP A 49 24.56 -43.22 17.32
N ALA A 50 23.27 -42.87 17.14
CA ALA A 50 22.07 -43.57 16.69
C ALA A 50 21.18 -44.31 17.74
N ASP A 51 20.90 -43.72 18.92
CA ASP A 51 19.52 -43.69 19.45
C ASP A 51 19.27 -42.66 20.58
N ARG A 52 18.05 -42.11 20.63
CA ARG A 52 17.17 -41.93 21.82
C ARG A 52 15.95 -41.08 21.50
N ARG A 53 14.76 -41.63 21.77
CA ARG A 53 13.46 -40.93 21.70
C ARG A 53 13.03 -40.38 23.06
N ALA A 54 12.51 -39.16 23.05
CA ALA A 54 11.45 -38.65 23.93
C ALA A 54 10.73 -37.54 23.12
N GLY A 55 9.44 -37.28 23.25
CA GLY A 55 8.45 -37.81 24.19
C GLY A 55 7.42 -36.70 24.41
N ALA A 56 6.53 -36.48 23.45
CA ALA A 56 5.66 -35.30 23.43
C ALA A 56 4.45 -35.47 24.35
N GLU A 57 4.41 -34.65 25.41
CA GLU A 57 3.30 -34.56 26.35
C GLU A 57 2.24 -33.58 25.82
N VAL A 58 0.96 -33.94 25.91
CA VAL A 58 -0.14 -33.12 25.38
C VAL A 58 -0.70 -32.25 26.50
N VAL A 59 -0.37 -30.95 26.46
CA VAL A 59 -0.99 -29.94 27.34
C VAL A 59 -2.10 -29.23 26.57
N GLN A 60 -3.32 -29.31 27.08
CA GLN A 60 -4.50 -28.67 26.49
C GLN A 60 -4.60 -27.22 26.98
N LEU A 61 -4.25 -26.25 26.12
CA LEU A 61 -4.32 -24.84 26.46
C LEU A 61 -5.73 -24.29 26.19
N ALA A 62 -6.46 -23.94 27.25
CA ALA A 62 -7.63 -23.08 27.16
C ALA A 62 -7.18 -21.62 27.37
N VAL A 63 -7.56 -20.71 26.47
CA VAL A 63 -7.20 -19.30 26.55
C VAL A 63 -8.41 -18.51 27.06
N ASP A 64 -8.25 -17.91 28.24
CA ASP A 64 -9.17 -16.92 28.79
C ASP A 64 -8.74 -15.51 28.33
N VAL A 65 -9.68 -14.67 27.93
CA VAL A 65 -9.40 -13.55 27.00
C VAL A 65 -9.12 -12.22 27.74
N ASP A 66 -9.49 -12.11 29.01
CA ASP A 66 -9.44 -10.85 29.78
C ASP A 66 -8.06 -10.53 30.42
N ARG A 67 -7.03 -11.36 30.23
CA ARG A 67 -5.71 -11.18 30.89
C ARG A 67 -4.49 -11.68 30.09
N ASP A 68 -4.05 -10.92 29.09
CA ASP A 68 -2.61 -10.60 28.98
C ASP A 68 -2.30 -9.42 28.02
N ALA A 69 -1.01 -9.04 27.93
CA ALA A 69 -0.52 -7.86 27.23
C ALA A 69 -0.48 -8.00 25.67
N PRO A 70 -0.48 -6.87 24.91
CA PRO A 70 -0.38 -6.87 23.44
C PRO A 70 0.89 -7.55 22.91
N VAL A 71 0.80 -8.11 21.69
CA VAL A 71 1.77 -9.07 21.13
C VAL A 71 3.06 -8.38 20.68
N GLN A 72 4.00 -8.26 21.61
CA GLN A 72 5.33 -7.73 21.33
C GLN A 72 6.23 -8.82 20.72
N HIS A 73 6.71 -8.55 19.51
CA HIS A 73 7.58 -9.37 18.65
C HIS A 73 6.92 -10.46 17.79
N VAL A 74 6.63 -10.09 16.53
CA VAL A 74 6.69 -11.02 15.39
C VAL A 74 7.94 -10.70 14.58
N GLU A 75 8.83 -11.67 14.38
CA GLU A 75 10.07 -11.49 13.60
C GLU A 75 9.83 -11.48 12.08
N ALA A 76 9.26 -10.38 11.59
CA ALA A 76 9.26 -9.92 10.20
C ALA A 76 8.89 -10.97 9.12
N LEU A 77 7.59 -11.08 8.82
CA LEU A 77 7.07 -11.73 7.61
C LEU A 77 7.84 -11.25 6.36
N ARG A 78 8.60 -12.14 5.73
CA ARG A 78 9.31 -11.84 4.48
C ARG A 78 8.39 -12.07 3.28
N PRO A 79 8.25 -11.09 2.36
CA PRO A 79 7.53 -11.32 1.12
C PRO A 79 8.25 -12.37 0.28
N ARG A 80 7.51 -13.18 -0.50
CA ARG A 80 8.09 -14.15 -1.46
C ARG A 80 8.82 -13.48 -2.64
N LEU A 81 8.68 -12.16 -2.79
CA LEU A 81 9.35 -11.34 -3.80
C LEU A 81 10.62 -10.71 -3.23
N GLY A 82 11.69 -10.69 -4.03
CA GLY A 82 12.99 -10.08 -3.68
C GLY A 82 12.99 -8.56 -3.75
N VAL A 83 12.25 -7.90 -2.85
CA VAL A 83 12.19 -6.43 -2.76
C VAL A 83 13.55 -5.87 -2.35
N ARG A 84 14.13 -4.99 -3.17
CA ARG A 84 15.26 -4.15 -2.75
C ARG A 84 14.77 -3.17 -1.69
N ARG A 85 15.20 -3.35 -0.43
CA ARG A 85 15.08 -2.33 0.60
C ARG A 85 16.04 -1.19 0.27
N ASP A 86 15.51 -0.02 -0.07
CA ASP A 86 16.27 1.21 0.08
C ASP A 86 16.38 1.58 1.57
N ARG A 87 17.40 2.35 1.96
CA ARG A 87 17.74 2.64 3.37
C ARG A 87 16.89 3.76 3.98
N ARG A 88 15.57 3.75 3.77
CA ARG A 88 14.64 4.58 4.56
C ARG A 88 14.48 3.98 5.97
N PRO A 89 14.45 4.79 7.05
CA PRO A 89 14.23 4.26 8.38
C PRO A 89 12.82 3.66 8.48
N ALA A 90 12.71 2.45 9.06
CA ALA A 90 11.43 1.79 9.19
C ALA A 90 10.49 2.60 10.10
N GLY A 91 9.42 3.16 9.52
CA GLY A 91 8.36 3.78 10.30
C GLY A 91 7.73 2.77 11.25
N ARG A 92 7.26 3.23 12.42
CA ARG A 92 6.51 2.38 13.35
C ARG A 92 5.17 1.98 12.74
N VAL A 93 5.17 0.83 12.06
CA VAL A 93 3.95 0.11 11.73
C VAL A 93 3.55 -0.68 12.97
N ASP A 94 2.46 -0.25 13.60
CA ASP A 94 1.74 -1.03 14.59
C ASP A 94 1.29 -2.34 13.92
N LEU A 95 1.75 -3.47 14.46
CA LEU A 95 1.55 -4.78 13.84
C LEU A 95 0.15 -5.33 14.12
N GLU A 96 -0.50 -4.94 15.22
CA GLU A 96 -1.89 -5.31 15.53
C GLU A 96 -2.84 -4.54 14.62
N GLN A 97 -2.57 -3.24 14.37
CA GLN A 97 -3.21 -2.49 13.28
C GLN A 97 -3.02 -3.18 11.92
N LEU A 98 -1.83 -3.73 11.63
CA LEU A 98 -1.58 -4.34 10.34
C LEU A 98 -2.29 -5.68 10.16
N VAL A 99 -2.22 -6.58 11.16
CA VAL A 99 -2.92 -7.88 11.13
C VAL A 99 -4.43 -7.66 11.03
N GLY A 100 -4.98 -6.78 11.87
CA GLY A 100 -6.41 -6.43 11.84
C GLY A 100 -6.84 -5.78 10.52
N ALA A 101 -6.07 -4.84 9.97
CA ALA A 101 -6.44 -4.13 8.74
C ALA A 101 -6.21 -4.96 7.47
N ALA A 102 -5.18 -5.80 7.41
CA ALA A 102 -4.87 -6.63 6.24
C ALA A 102 -5.86 -7.79 6.04
N GLY A 103 -6.78 -8.02 6.98
CA GLY A 103 -7.74 -9.13 6.92
C GLY A 103 -7.06 -10.49 7.09
N VAL A 104 -5.96 -10.53 7.86
CA VAL A 104 -5.37 -11.76 8.37
C VAL A 104 -6.05 -12.00 9.72
N LEU A 105 -7.01 -12.92 9.77
CA LEU A 105 -7.64 -13.29 11.04
C LEU A 105 -6.58 -13.95 11.93
N GLY A 106 -6.74 -13.95 13.26
CA GLY A 106 -5.82 -14.69 14.15
C GLY A 106 -5.66 -16.16 13.72
N ALA A 107 -6.77 -16.77 13.28
CA ALA A 107 -6.83 -18.11 12.72
C ALA A 107 -6.08 -18.32 11.38
N ASP A 108 -5.66 -17.27 10.66
CA ASP A 108 -4.76 -17.37 9.50
C ASP A 108 -3.28 -17.53 9.92
N LEU A 109 -2.95 -17.29 11.20
CA LEU A 109 -1.61 -17.48 11.77
C LEU A 109 -1.48 -18.82 12.49
N ASP A 110 -2.54 -19.29 13.17
CA ASP A 110 -2.61 -20.59 13.85
C ASP A 110 -2.81 -21.77 12.87
N GLY A 111 -1.87 -21.94 11.92
CA GLY A 111 -2.05 -22.78 10.72
C GLY A 111 -1.05 -23.91 10.44
N ASP A 112 0.19 -23.88 10.94
CA ASP A 112 1.13 -25.05 10.95
C ASP A 112 2.34 -24.80 11.88
N PRO A 113 2.55 -25.58 12.96
CA PRO A 113 3.70 -25.44 13.86
C PRO A 113 5.07 -25.78 13.22
N ARG A 114 5.12 -26.16 11.94
CA ARG A 114 6.37 -26.54 11.23
C ARG A 114 7.10 -25.37 10.56
N VAL A 115 6.53 -24.16 10.53
CA VAL A 115 7.12 -23.00 9.83
C VAL A 115 7.94 -22.09 10.77
N LEU A 116 8.68 -22.68 11.70
CA LEU A 116 9.62 -21.98 12.60
C LEU A 116 11.07 -22.52 12.49
N ARG A 117 11.57 -22.63 11.25
CA ARG A 117 13.00 -22.73 10.93
C ARG A 117 13.26 -22.45 9.44
N ILE A 118 14.02 -21.40 9.16
CA ILE A 118 14.59 -21.15 7.82
C ILE A 118 16.09 -20.87 7.98
N GLU A 119 16.90 -21.93 7.92
CA GLU A 119 18.34 -21.78 7.69
C GLU A 119 18.62 -21.60 6.20
N PHE A 120 19.53 -20.68 5.88
CA PHE A 120 19.99 -20.49 4.50
C PHE A 120 21.07 -21.51 4.13
N ARG A 121 20.87 -22.23 3.03
CA ARG A 121 21.98 -22.74 2.20
C ARG A 121 21.76 -22.34 0.75
N ALA A 122 22.55 -21.38 0.29
CA ALA A 122 22.70 -21.11 -1.13
C ALA A 122 23.48 -22.25 -1.79
N PHE A 123 23.09 -22.61 -3.02
CA PHE A 123 23.92 -23.41 -3.90
C PHE A 123 23.85 -22.85 -5.32
N ALA A 124 24.95 -22.94 -6.07
CA ALA A 124 25.09 -22.31 -7.38
C ALA A 124 25.72 -23.27 -8.39
N ARG A 125 25.18 -23.27 -9.61
CA ARG A 125 25.56 -24.16 -10.74
C ARG A 125 25.17 -25.64 -10.46
N ARG A 126 25.07 -26.51 -11.46
CA ARG A 126 25.33 -26.39 -12.91
C ARG A 126 24.26 -27.15 -13.71
N THR A 127 24.05 -26.79 -14.97
CA THR A 127 23.19 -27.52 -15.92
C THR A 127 23.81 -28.85 -16.35
N GLU A 128 23.00 -29.91 -16.41
CA GLU A 128 23.23 -31.13 -17.20
C GLU A 128 21.88 -31.85 -17.45
N MET A 129 21.78 -32.66 -18.52
CA MET A 129 20.53 -33.32 -18.92
C MET A 129 20.51 -34.80 -18.53
N GLY A 130 19.34 -35.34 -18.18
CA GLY A 130 19.10 -36.76 -17.90
C GLY A 130 17.77 -37.24 -18.51
N HIS A 131 17.70 -38.52 -18.90
CA HIS A 131 16.56 -39.12 -19.61
C HIS A 131 15.45 -39.68 -18.67
N ALA A 132 14.35 -40.14 -19.27
CA ALA A 132 13.12 -40.55 -18.58
C ALA A 132 12.88 -42.09 -18.58
N ALA A 133 11.74 -42.50 -17.98
CA ALA A 133 10.89 -43.68 -18.26
C ALA A 133 10.76 -44.83 -17.22
N GLU A 134 9.49 -45.21 -17.01
CA GLU A 134 8.85 -46.49 -16.60
C GLU A 134 9.35 -47.41 -15.44
N ALA A 135 8.45 -47.68 -14.48
CA ALA A 135 7.91 -49.02 -14.07
C ALA A 135 6.95 -48.86 -12.85
N ARG A 136 5.63 -49.15 -12.87
CA ARG A 136 4.81 -50.39 -13.07
C ARG A 136 4.56 -51.24 -11.79
N ASN A 137 3.30 -51.19 -11.29
CA ASN A 137 2.48 -52.27 -10.65
C ASN A 137 2.99 -52.98 -9.36
N ALA A 138 2.19 -53.54 -8.43
CA ALA A 138 0.73 -53.66 -8.10
C ALA A 138 0.63 -54.26 -6.64
N PRO A 139 -0.48 -54.79 -6.05
CA PRO A 139 -1.90 -54.91 -6.46
C PRO A 139 -2.93 -54.41 -5.39
N ARG A 140 -4.16 -54.96 -5.38
CA ARG A 140 -5.39 -54.45 -4.72
C ARG A 140 -5.81 -55.19 -3.45
N ALA A 141 -6.66 -54.55 -2.65
CA ALA A 141 -7.71 -55.19 -1.83
C ALA A 141 -9.00 -54.32 -1.78
N GLY A 142 -10.12 -54.91 -1.37
CA GLY A 142 -11.47 -54.32 -1.19
C GLY A 142 -12.44 -55.44 -0.77
N PRO A 143 -13.79 -55.28 -0.80
CA PRO A 143 -14.58 -54.08 -1.11
C PRO A 143 -15.71 -53.77 -0.09
N SER A 144 -16.38 -52.64 -0.23
CA SER A 144 -17.79 -52.46 0.16
C SER A 144 -18.47 -51.41 -0.74
N ARG A 145 -19.80 -51.44 -0.84
CA ARG A 145 -20.60 -50.64 -1.78
C ARG A 145 -21.30 -49.50 -1.04
N GLU A 146 -21.39 -48.34 -1.69
CA GLU A 146 -22.58 -47.49 -1.57
C GLU A 146 -22.80 -46.70 -2.88
N CYS A 147 -24.05 -46.38 -3.20
CA CYS A 147 -24.45 -45.92 -4.53
C CYS A 147 -24.71 -44.41 -4.55
N GLY A 148 -23.65 -43.60 -4.70
CA GLY A 148 -23.73 -42.16 -4.83
C GLY A 148 -23.80 -41.67 -6.28
N ILE A 149 -24.67 -40.69 -6.55
CA ILE A 149 -24.71 -39.95 -7.83
C ILE A 149 -23.36 -39.21 -8.01
N PRO A 150 -22.72 -39.23 -9.20
CA PRO A 150 -21.44 -38.56 -9.42
C PRO A 150 -21.58 -37.02 -9.43
N GLY A 151 -21.57 -36.40 -8.25
CA GLY A 151 -21.45 -34.96 -8.09
C GLY A 151 -20.10 -34.44 -8.61
N THR A 152 -20.12 -33.38 -9.41
CA THR A 152 -18.99 -32.88 -10.21
C THR A 152 -17.77 -32.50 -9.34
N PRO A 153 -16.66 -33.29 -9.33
CA PRO A 153 -15.57 -33.07 -8.36
C PRO A 153 -14.79 -31.76 -8.56
N GLY A 154 -14.85 -31.17 -9.77
CA GLY A 154 -14.09 -29.98 -10.11
C GLY A 154 -14.51 -28.71 -9.37
N ALA A 155 -15.79 -28.54 -9.03
CA ALA A 155 -16.30 -27.27 -8.50
C ALA A 155 -15.74 -26.94 -7.11
N ALA A 156 -15.79 -27.89 -6.17
CA ALA A 156 -15.29 -27.69 -4.81
C ALA A 156 -13.75 -27.58 -4.77
N HIS A 157 -13.04 -28.41 -5.53
CA HIS A 157 -11.58 -28.40 -5.59
C HIS A 157 -11.03 -27.12 -6.24
N THR A 158 -11.67 -26.60 -7.29
CA THR A 158 -11.27 -25.31 -7.89
C THR A 158 -11.60 -24.13 -6.99
N ALA A 159 -12.74 -24.10 -6.29
CA ALA A 159 -13.04 -23.05 -5.32
C ALA A 159 -11.99 -22.99 -4.19
N SER A 160 -11.62 -24.16 -3.63
CA SER A 160 -10.52 -24.27 -2.66
C SER A 160 -9.18 -23.76 -3.21
N MET A 161 -8.88 -24.02 -4.48
CA MET A 161 -7.67 -23.49 -5.13
C MET A 161 -7.69 -21.97 -5.31
N TRP A 162 -8.84 -21.37 -5.64
CA TRP A 162 -8.95 -19.91 -5.78
C TRP A 162 -8.84 -19.18 -4.44
N GLU A 163 -9.46 -19.69 -3.37
CA GLU A 163 -9.29 -19.10 -2.03
C GLU A 163 -7.85 -19.27 -1.51
N GLY A 164 -7.21 -20.42 -1.74
CA GLY A 164 -5.79 -20.60 -1.39
C GLY A 164 -4.84 -19.63 -2.12
N ARG A 165 -5.17 -19.22 -3.36
CA ARG A 165 -4.46 -18.13 -4.06
C ARG A 165 -4.76 -16.78 -3.40
N ALA A 166 -6.01 -16.49 -3.08
CA ALA A 166 -6.42 -15.22 -2.46
C ALA A 166 -5.74 -15.04 -1.09
N GLN A 167 -5.80 -16.04 -0.21
CA GLN A 167 -5.13 -16.07 1.09
C GLN A 167 -3.60 -15.90 0.95
N GLY A 168 -2.98 -16.61 0.00
CA GLY A 168 -1.55 -16.48 -0.29
C GLY A 168 -1.16 -15.06 -0.74
N VAL A 169 -1.98 -14.43 -1.57
CA VAL A 169 -1.75 -13.05 -2.07
C VAL A 169 -2.06 -12.01 -0.99
N ARG A 170 -3.14 -12.14 -0.20
CA ARG A 170 -3.42 -11.29 0.98
C ARG A 170 -2.22 -11.23 1.91
N ARG A 171 -1.67 -12.40 2.27
CA ARG A 171 -0.52 -12.52 3.17
C ARG A 171 0.76 -11.94 2.59
N ASP A 172 1.04 -12.18 1.31
CA ASP A 172 2.24 -11.65 0.66
C ASP A 172 2.12 -10.11 0.43
N ILE A 173 0.91 -9.55 0.28
CA ILE A 173 0.64 -8.09 0.31
C ILE A 173 0.82 -7.51 1.72
N ALA A 174 0.35 -8.18 2.77
CA ALA A 174 0.55 -7.76 4.15
C ALA A 174 2.06 -7.67 4.49
N ALA A 175 2.88 -8.58 3.97
CA ALA A 175 4.33 -8.51 4.09
C ALA A 175 4.92 -7.26 3.40
N LEU A 176 4.42 -6.87 2.22
CA LEU A 176 4.86 -5.64 1.53
C LEU A 176 4.59 -4.37 2.36
N ALA A 177 3.48 -4.31 3.09
CA ALA A 177 3.16 -3.17 3.97
C ALA A 177 4.19 -2.96 5.10
N THR A 178 4.84 -4.04 5.59
CA THR A 178 5.92 -3.95 6.58
C THR A 178 7.27 -3.51 5.99
N ALA A 179 7.41 -3.48 4.66
CA ALA A 179 8.69 -3.26 4.00
C ALA A 179 9.11 -1.77 3.91
N GLY A 180 8.25 -0.84 4.35
CA GLY A 180 8.54 0.60 4.36
C GLY A 180 8.39 1.29 2.99
N LEU A 181 7.67 0.64 2.06
CA LEU A 181 7.50 1.09 0.68
C LEU A 181 6.61 2.34 0.56
N GLY A 182 6.93 3.19 -0.40
CA GLY A 182 6.03 4.20 -0.91
C GLY A 182 4.87 3.59 -1.70
N VAL A 183 3.78 4.35 -1.87
CA VAL A 183 2.54 3.91 -2.51
C VAL A 183 2.77 3.30 -3.90
N ALA A 184 3.58 3.93 -4.75
CA ALA A 184 3.85 3.44 -6.10
C ALA A 184 4.70 2.15 -6.13
N GLU A 185 5.64 1.99 -5.19
CA GLU A 185 6.47 0.80 -5.07
C GLU A 185 5.64 -0.40 -4.57
N LEU A 186 4.75 -0.14 -3.61
CA LEU A 186 3.77 -1.11 -3.13
C LEU A 186 2.82 -1.54 -4.26
N HIS A 187 2.26 -0.60 -5.02
CA HIS A 187 1.36 -0.92 -6.13
C HIS A 187 2.07 -1.70 -7.24
N ALA A 188 3.31 -1.36 -7.58
CA ALA A 188 4.11 -2.13 -8.54
C ALA A 188 4.34 -3.59 -8.07
N ALA A 189 4.71 -3.78 -6.80
CA ALA A 189 4.89 -5.12 -6.23
C ALA A 189 3.56 -5.90 -6.08
N ALA A 190 2.44 -5.22 -5.83
CA ALA A 190 1.11 -5.83 -5.77
C ALA A 190 0.61 -6.25 -7.17
N ILE A 191 0.86 -5.44 -8.21
CA ILE A 191 0.60 -5.79 -9.61
C ILE A 191 1.35 -7.08 -9.97
N GLU A 192 2.64 -7.19 -9.66
CA GLU A 192 3.42 -8.40 -9.92
C GLU A 192 2.86 -9.66 -9.25
N LEU A 193 2.16 -9.55 -8.11
CA LEU A 193 1.49 -10.67 -7.44
C LEU A 193 0.15 -11.01 -8.11
N VAL A 194 -0.63 -9.99 -8.49
CA VAL A 194 -1.98 -10.15 -9.06
C VAL A 194 -1.96 -10.61 -10.52
N GLU A 195 -1.03 -10.11 -11.36
CA GLU A 195 -0.91 -10.51 -12.77
C GLU A 195 -0.66 -12.03 -12.95
N ARG A 196 -0.17 -12.72 -11.91
CA ARG A 196 0.02 -14.19 -11.88
C ARG A 196 -1.27 -14.99 -11.74
N VAL A 197 -2.36 -14.33 -11.31
CA VAL A 197 -3.66 -14.95 -11.01
C VAL A 197 -4.76 -14.38 -11.91
N VAL A 198 -4.70 -13.08 -12.22
CA VAL A 198 -5.60 -12.35 -13.13
C VAL A 198 -4.74 -11.66 -14.20
N PRO A 199 -4.41 -12.34 -15.32
CA PRO A 199 -3.55 -11.78 -16.35
C PRO A 199 -4.20 -10.59 -17.07
N THR A 200 -3.42 -9.54 -17.33
CA THR A 200 -3.84 -8.34 -18.06
C THR A 200 -2.92 -8.01 -19.23
N GLU A 201 -3.42 -7.30 -20.23
CA GLU A 201 -2.58 -6.72 -21.29
C GLU A 201 -2.21 -5.27 -20.97
N LEU A 202 -3.12 -4.53 -20.35
CA LEU A 202 -2.84 -3.25 -19.68
C LEU A 202 -3.47 -3.29 -18.28
N THR A 203 -2.76 -2.74 -17.29
CA THR A 203 -3.37 -2.39 -16.00
C THR A 203 -2.80 -1.07 -15.50
N CYS A 204 -3.63 -0.29 -14.82
CA CYS A 204 -3.20 0.87 -14.06
C CYS A 204 -3.88 0.88 -12.70
N TRP A 205 -3.07 0.94 -11.66
CA TRP A 205 -3.49 1.05 -10.28
C TRP A 205 -3.36 2.51 -9.84
N ALA A 206 -4.27 2.96 -9.01
CA ALA A 206 -4.33 4.31 -8.49
C ALA A 206 -4.32 4.27 -6.96
N SER A 207 -3.70 5.26 -6.32
CA SER A 207 -4.12 5.65 -4.97
C SER A 207 -5.24 6.68 -5.06
N LEU A 208 -6.16 6.65 -4.11
CA LEU A 208 -7.28 7.58 -4.06
C LEU A 208 -7.15 8.49 -2.83
N ASP A 209 -7.57 9.74 -2.99
CA ASP A 209 -7.82 10.67 -1.90
C ASP A 209 -9.01 10.15 -1.07
N PRO A 210 -8.83 9.85 0.23
CA PRO A 210 -9.87 9.22 1.05
C PRO A 210 -11.11 10.09 1.31
N ASP A 211 -11.04 11.42 1.11
CA ASP A 211 -12.21 12.30 1.26
C ASP A 211 -13.00 12.47 -0.05
N THR A 212 -12.32 12.39 -1.21
CA THR A 212 -12.87 12.82 -2.50
C THR A 212 -12.96 11.71 -3.56
N ALA A 213 -12.34 10.54 -3.30
CA ALA A 213 -12.14 9.46 -4.26
C ALA A 213 -11.39 9.85 -5.55
N VAL A 214 -10.76 11.04 -5.60
CA VAL A 214 -9.95 11.51 -6.73
C VAL A 214 -8.60 10.79 -6.74
N ILE A 215 -8.10 10.46 -7.93
CA ILE A 215 -6.81 9.78 -8.10
C ILE A 215 -5.65 10.67 -7.60
N SER A 216 -4.96 10.22 -6.55
CA SER A 216 -3.80 10.89 -5.97
C SER A 216 -2.47 10.48 -6.59
N SER A 217 -2.34 9.25 -7.07
CA SER A 217 -1.16 8.78 -7.81
C SER A 217 -1.56 7.63 -8.73
N MET A 218 -0.77 7.36 -9.77
CA MET A 218 -0.98 6.24 -10.69
C MET A 218 0.26 5.37 -10.79
N THR A 219 0.08 4.07 -11.00
CA THR A 219 1.13 3.06 -11.16
C THR A 219 0.65 2.02 -12.16
N SER A 220 1.18 2.08 -13.37
CA SER A 220 0.84 1.12 -14.43
C SER A 220 1.61 -0.18 -14.27
N GLY A 221 1.04 -1.27 -14.80
CA GLY A 221 1.72 -2.56 -14.93
C GLY A 221 2.83 -2.54 -15.98
N ARG A 222 3.31 -3.73 -16.36
CA ARG A 222 4.52 -3.88 -17.19
C ARG A 222 4.39 -3.19 -18.56
N ALA A 223 3.21 -3.24 -19.16
CA ALA A 223 2.86 -2.45 -20.33
C ALA A 223 2.23 -1.11 -19.91
N ARG A 224 2.62 -0.03 -20.58
CA ARG A 224 2.06 1.31 -20.35
C ARG A 224 0.91 1.59 -21.32
N ILE A 225 -0.10 2.32 -20.85
CA ILE A 225 -1.11 2.95 -21.71
C ILE A 225 -0.37 4.03 -22.54
N PRO A 226 -0.58 4.15 -23.86
CA PRO A 226 0.04 5.21 -24.66
C PRO A 226 -0.45 6.60 -24.21
N GLY A 227 0.47 7.57 -24.17
CA GLY A 227 0.27 8.85 -23.48
C GLY A 227 -0.86 9.71 -24.04
N GLU A 228 -1.19 9.54 -25.32
CA GLU A 228 -2.31 10.23 -25.98
C GLU A 228 -3.69 9.86 -25.40
N TYR A 229 -3.82 8.69 -24.75
CA TYR A 229 -5.07 8.23 -24.17
C TYR A 229 -5.25 8.57 -22.69
N GLU A 230 -4.19 8.90 -21.95
CA GLU A 230 -4.32 9.26 -20.52
C GLU A 230 -5.23 10.49 -20.27
N PRO A 231 -5.21 11.57 -21.08
CA PRO A 231 -6.16 12.68 -20.95
C PRO A 231 -7.62 12.26 -21.22
N LEU A 232 -7.85 11.33 -22.15
CA LEU A 232 -9.19 10.81 -22.44
C LEU A 232 -9.71 10.00 -21.24
N LEU A 233 -8.89 9.10 -20.69
CA LEU A 233 -9.21 8.37 -19.47
C LEU A 233 -9.49 9.29 -18.28
N ALA A 234 -8.75 10.41 -18.14
CA ALA A 234 -9.03 11.42 -17.13
C ALA A 234 -10.39 12.13 -17.34
N THR A 235 -10.80 12.44 -18.58
CA THR A 235 -12.17 12.93 -18.83
C THR A 235 -13.20 11.87 -18.45
N TYR A 236 -13.04 10.63 -18.90
CA TYR A 236 -13.97 9.52 -18.63
C TYR A 236 -14.00 9.01 -17.18
N GLU A 237 -13.24 9.66 -16.29
CA GLU A 237 -13.26 9.43 -14.85
C GLU A 237 -14.04 10.53 -14.10
N TYR A 238 -14.08 11.75 -14.66
CA TYR A 238 -14.60 12.96 -14.00
C TYR A 238 -15.67 13.72 -14.81
N ASP A 239 -16.12 13.19 -15.95
CA ASP A 239 -17.21 13.75 -16.77
C ASP A 239 -18.60 13.63 -16.13
N GLY A 240 -18.75 12.77 -15.12
CA GLY A 240 -20.03 12.48 -14.45
C GLY A 240 -21.02 11.70 -15.32
N ALA A 241 -20.61 11.22 -16.49
CA ALA A 241 -21.45 10.57 -17.49
C ALA A 241 -21.06 9.10 -17.76
N GLN A 242 -19.80 8.71 -17.54
CA GLN A 242 -19.41 7.30 -17.70
C GLN A 242 -19.88 6.43 -16.52
N PRO A 243 -20.31 5.18 -16.78
CA PRO A 243 -20.49 4.17 -15.74
C PRO A 243 -19.14 3.63 -15.24
N HIS A 244 -19.16 3.04 -14.05
CA HIS A 244 -18.04 2.38 -13.38
C HIS A 244 -16.79 3.28 -13.17
N THR A 245 -16.98 4.57 -12.90
CA THR A 245 -15.90 5.42 -12.33
C THR A 245 -15.54 4.93 -10.92
N PHE A 246 -14.33 5.22 -10.44
CA PHE A 246 -13.91 4.82 -9.10
C PHE A 246 -14.76 5.51 -8.00
N ALA A 247 -15.29 6.71 -8.27
CA ALA A 247 -16.25 7.36 -7.37
C ALA A 247 -17.57 6.58 -7.25
N GLU A 248 -18.14 6.08 -8.37
CA GLU A 248 -19.33 5.22 -8.35
C GLU A 248 -19.02 3.87 -7.66
N LEU A 249 -17.90 3.24 -8.02
CA LEU A 249 -17.50 1.94 -7.47
C LEU A 249 -17.17 1.99 -5.97
N ALA A 250 -16.63 3.11 -5.46
CA ALA A 250 -16.38 3.30 -4.03
C ALA A 250 -17.67 3.26 -3.19
N ALA A 251 -18.78 3.78 -3.74
CA ALA A 251 -20.09 3.82 -3.08
C ALA A 251 -20.84 2.47 -3.13
N ARG A 252 -20.40 1.49 -3.93
CA ARG A 252 -21.09 0.21 -4.11
C ARG A 252 -20.82 -0.79 -2.98
N PRO A 253 -21.78 -1.66 -2.60
CA PRO A 253 -21.56 -2.74 -1.64
C PRO A 253 -20.40 -3.66 -2.06
N VAL A 254 -20.39 -4.07 -3.34
CA VAL A 254 -19.26 -4.75 -3.98
C VAL A 254 -18.54 -3.74 -4.90
N PRO A 255 -17.32 -3.30 -4.55
CA PRO A 255 -16.58 -2.26 -5.28
C PRO A 255 -15.81 -2.83 -6.49
N VAL A 256 -16.36 -3.86 -7.14
CA VAL A 256 -15.77 -4.54 -8.31
C VAL A 256 -16.84 -4.64 -9.40
N ALA A 257 -16.45 -4.39 -10.65
CA ALA A 257 -17.35 -4.48 -11.80
C ALA A 257 -16.60 -4.70 -13.12
N ARG A 258 -17.15 -5.52 -14.02
CA ARG A 258 -16.72 -5.61 -15.41
C ARG A 258 -17.53 -4.63 -16.25
N LEU A 259 -16.93 -4.08 -17.30
CA LEU A 259 -17.66 -3.31 -18.30
C LEU A 259 -18.73 -4.16 -19.00
N SER A 260 -18.50 -5.47 -19.13
CA SER A 260 -19.46 -6.43 -19.70
C SER A 260 -20.68 -6.73 -18.81
N ASP A 261 -20.67 -6.35 -17.53
CA ASP A 261 -21.84 -6.49 -16.64
C ASP A 261 -22.91 -5.40 -16.88
N LEU A 262 -22.57 -4.36 -17.66
CA LEU A 262 -23.48 -3.24 -17.96
C LEU A 262 -24.52 -3.60 -19.03
N PRO A 263 -25.69 -2.94 -19.05
CA PRO A 263 -26.64 -3.06 -20.15
C PRO A 263 -25.97 -2.70 -21.48
N ARG A 264 -26.25 -3.47 -22.53
CA ARG A 264 -25.59 -3.37 -23.85
C ARG A 264 -25.49 -1.93 -24.39
N ARG A 265 -26.55 -1.13 -24.26
CA ARG A 265 -26.60 0.27 -24.71
C ARG A 265 -25.55 1.17 -24.03
N ASP A 266 -25.20 0.85 -22.78
CA ASP A 266 -24.29 1.63 -21.93
C ASP A 266 -22.83 1.20 -22.19
N VAL A 267 -22.62 -0.08 -22.53
CA VAL A 267 -21.36 -0.59 -23.12
C VAL A 267 -21.09 0.06 -24.47
N GLU A 268 -22.09 0.08 -25.36
CA GLU A 268 -21.99 0.66 -26.71
C GLU A 268 -21.72 2.18 -26.69
N ARG A 269 -22.11 2.87 -25.62
CA ARG A 269 -21.87 4.31 -25.39
C ARG A 269 -20.61 4.64 -24.59
N SER A 270 -19.91 3.66 -24.01
CA SER A 270 -18.75 3.91 -23.15
C SER A 270 -17.59 4.56 -23.93
N GLY A 271 -17.21 5.77 -23.53
CA GLY A 271 -16.10 6.51 -24.12
C GLY A 271 -14.76 5.79 -23.90
N ARG A 272 -14.52 5.26 -22.69
CA ARG A 272 -13.33 4.42 -22.39
C ARG A 272 -13.23 3.24 -23.36
N LEU A 273 -14.33 2.56 -23.65
CA LEU A 273 -14.32 1.46 -24.61
C LEU A 273 -14.09 1.96 -26.04
N ASN A 274 -14.80 2.99 -26.48
CA ASN A 274 -14.84 3.41 -27.88
C ASN A 274 -13.58 4.15 -28.33
N GLU A 275 -13.08 5.07 -27.51
CA GLU A 275 -12.04 6.01 -27.90
C GLU A 275 -10.66 5.66 -27.30
N VAL A 276 -10.59 4.72 -26.35
CA VAL A 276 -9.32 4.25 -25.76
C VAL A 276 -9.09 2.75 -25.99
N TRP A 277 -9.95 1.87 -25.46
CA TRP A 277 -9.68 0.43 -25.50
C TRP A 277 -9.85 -0.18 -26.90
N ARG A 278 -10.88 0.22 -27.66
CA ARG A 278 -11.15 -0.32 -29.00
C ARG A 278 -10.01 -0.06 -30.01
N PRO A 279 -9.44 1.16 -30.12
CA PRO A 279 -8.25 1.44 -30.94
C PRO A 279 -7.04 0.57 -30.61
N LEU A 280 -6.80 0.30 -29.32
CA LEU A 280 -5.70 -0.55 -28.84
C LEU A 280 -5.95 -2.06 -29.07
N GLY A 281 -7.05 -2.43 -29.75
CA GLY A 281 -7.45 -3.82 -29.96
C GLY A 281 -8.03 -4.52 -28.73
N LEU A 282 -8.19 -3.81 -27.62
CA LEU A 282 -8.71 -4.30 -26.34
C LEU A 282 -10.23 -4.19 -26.29
N ARG A 283 -10.88 -5.01 -25.46
CA ARG A 283 -12.36 -5.14 -25.45
C ARG A 283 -12.97 -5.23 -24.06
N HIS A 284 -12.25 -5.76 -23.08
CA HIS A 284 -12.78 -6.01 -21.74
C HIS A 284 -12.00 -5.23 -20.69
N GLU A 285 -12.74 -4.48 -19.87
CA GLU A 285 -12.27 -3.70 -18.73
C GLU A 285 -12.92 -4.28 -17.46
N LEU A 286 -12.12 -4.53 -16.43
CA LEU A 286 -12.51 -4.90 -15.07
C LEU A 286 -11.94 -3.85 -14.11
N ARG A 287 -12.79 -3.27 -13.27
CA ARG A 287 -12.41 -2.21 -12.33
C ARG A 287 -12.70 -2.64 -10.89
N VAL A 288 -11.80 -2.28 -9.98
CA VAL A 288 -11.89 -2.55 -8.54
C VAL A 288 -11.50 -1.31 -7.75
N VAL A 289 -12.19 -1.00 -6.65
CA VAL A 289 -11.76 -0.02 -5.63
C VAL A 289 -11.32 -0.76 -4.37
N PHE A 290 -10.14 -0.43 -3.87
CA PHE A 290 -9.52 -1.00 -2.68
C PHE A 290 -9.99 -0.23 -1.44
N ARG A 291 -10.87 -0.86 -0.67
CA ARG A 291 -11.55 -0.31 0.51
C ARG A 291 -11.20 -1.06 1.80
N VAL A 292 -10.89 -0.34 2.87
CA VAL A 292 -10.78 -0.84 4.26
C VAL A 292 -11.39 0.17 5.22
N ASP A 293 -12.06 -0.29 6.28
CA ASP A 293 -12.74 0.56 7.28
C ASP A 293 -13.68 1.63 6.67
N GLY A 294 -14.40 1.25 5.61
CA GLY A 294 -15.27 2.14 4.83
C GLY A 294 -14.54 3.14 3.93
N THR A 295 -13.23 3.33 4.10
CA THR A 295 -12.41 4.29 3.36
C THR A 295 -11.78 3.66 2.11
N SER A 296 -11.82 4.37 0.98
CA SER A 296 -11.14 3.96 -0.26
C SER A 296 -9.72 4.51 -0.29
N TRP A 297 -8.73 3.63 -0.49
CA TRP A 297 -7.30 3.99 -0.49
C TRP A 297 -6.62 3.86 -1.84
N GLY A 298 -7.23 3.10 -2.73
CA GLY A 298 -6.75 2.93 -4.10
C GLY A 298 -7.80 2.28 -4.97
N ALA A 299 -7.45 2.06 -6.23
CA ALA A 299 -8.27 1.35 -7.19
C ALA A 299 -7.40 0.76 -8.31
N ALA A 300 -7.97 -0.07 -9.18
CA ALA A 300 -7.31 -0.54 -10.38
C ALA A 300 -8.27 -0.68 -11.56
N GLY A 301 -7.77 -0.36 -12.76
CA GLY A 301 -8.31 -0.82 -14.04
C GLY A 301 -7.46 -1.96 -14.59
N LEU A 302 -8.11 -3.04 -14.99
CA LEU A 302 -7.52 -4.24 -15.59
C LEU A 302 -8.14 -4.41 -16.98
N VAL A 303 -7.32 -4.49 -18.04
CA VAL A 303 -7.80 -4.48 -19.43
C VAL A 303 -7.11 -5.55 -20.27
N ARG A 304 -7.88 -6.30 -21.06
CA ARG A 304 -7.37 -7.33 -21.99
C ARG A 304 -8.33 -7.61 -23.16
N ARG A 305 -7.94 -8.50 -24.08
CA ARG A 305 -8.82 -8.94 -25.19
C ARG A 305 -9.93 -9.92 -24.77
N GLY A 306 -9.64 -10.87 -23.87
CA GLY A 306 -10.63 -11.84 -23.38
C GLY A 306 -11.44 -11.36 -22.18
N GLU A 307 -12.66 -11.88 -22.00
CA GLU A 307 -13.54 -11.56 -20.87
C GLU A 307 -12.91 -11.92 -19.51
N PHE A 308 -13.38 -11.29 -18.43
CA PHE A 308 -12.99 -11.61 -17.05
C PHE A 308 -14.04 -12.50 -16.39
N GLY A 309 -13.63 -13.68 -15.92
CA GLY A 309 -14.52 -14.66 -15.31
C GLY A 309 -14.90 -14.32 -13.87
N ASP A 310 -16.01 -14.89 -13.38
CA ASP A 310 -16.50 -14.60 -12.03
C ASP A 310 -15.48 -14.94 -10.94
N ARG A 311 -14.65 -15.99 -11.14
CA ARG A 311 -13.55 -16.34 -10.22
C ARG A 311 -12.45 -15.27 -10.12
N GLU A 312 -12.25 -14.47 -11.16
CA GLU A 312 -11.30 -13.35 -11.13
C GLU A 312 -11.92 -12.14 -10.40
N VAL A 313 -13.23 -11.93 -10.54
CA VAL A 313 -14.01 -10.94 -9.77
C VAL A 313 -14.05 -11.29 -8.29
N GLU A 314 -14.33 -12.54 -7.94
CA GLU A 314 -14.24 -13.09 -6.58
C GLU A 314 -12.83 -12.88 -5.99
N PHE A 315 -11.78 -13.28 -6.73
CA PHE A 315 -10.40 -13.13 -6.28
C PHE A 315 -10.01 -11.67 -6.02
N LEU A 316 -10.33 -10.74 -6.92
CA LEU A 316 -10.07 -9.30 -6.69
C LEU A 316 -10.84 -8.77 -5.49
N THR A 317 -12.10 -9.18 -5.32
CA THR A 317 -12.92 -8.84 -4.15
C THR A 317 -12.27 -9.34 -2.85
N ALA A 318 -11.76 -10.58 -2.87
CA ALA A 318 -11.14 -11.26 -1.72
C ALA A 318 -9.73 -10.77 -1.35
N ILE A 319 -9.06 -9.97 -2.19
CA ILE A 319 -7.77 -9.33 -1.87
C ILE A 319 -7.86 -7.81 -1.67
N ALA A 320 -8.95 -7.17 -2.12
CA ALA A 320 -9.09 -5.71 -2.11
C ALA A 320 -8.88 -5.04 -0.73
N PRO A 321 -9.34 -5.60 0.41
CA PRO A 321 -9.07 -5.03 1.73
C PRO A 321 -7.58 -5.04 2.11
N ALA A 322 -6.85 -6.11 1.77
CA ALA A 322 -5.42 -6.22 2.05
C ALA A 322 -4.61 -5.18 1.24
N VAL A 323 -4.97 -4.97 -0.04
CA VAL A 323 -4.39 -3.89 -0.86
C VAL A 323 -4.70 -2.52 -0.27
N ALA A 324 -5.93 -2.30 0.20
CA ALA A 324 -6.35 -1.03 0.80
C ALA A 324 -5.58 -0.73 2.10
N ALA A 325 -5.45 -1.71 2.99
CA ALA A 325 -4.71 -1.58 4.24
C ALA A 325 -3.22 -1.34 4.02
N ALA A 326 -2.59 -2.06 3.09
CA ALA A 326 -1.21 -1.82 2.71
C ALA A 326 -1.04 -0.40 2.12
N THR A 327 -1.96 0.02 1.24
CA THR A 327 -1.94 1.37 0.63
C THR A 327 -2.13 2.46 1.68
N ARG A 328 -3.01 2.23 2.68
CA ARG A 328 -3.19 3.12 3.84
C ARG A 328 -1.90 3.30 4.64
N VAL A 329 -1.17 2.22 4.91
CA VAL A 329 0.12 2.30 5.61
C VAL A 329 1.17 3.01 4.77
N ALA A 330 1.28 2.68 3.47
CA ALA A 330 2.20 3.35 2.55
C ALA A 330 1.87 4.85 2.36
N ALA A 331 0.60 5.25 2.43
CA ALA A 331 0.18 6.64 2.34
C ALA A 331 0.69 7.52 3.51
N ARG A 332 0.97 6.92 4.68
CA ARG A 332 1.60 7.58 5.85
C ARG A 332 3.05 8.03 5.57
N THR A 333 3.70 7.54 4.51
CA THR A 333 5.05 7.99 4.16
C THR A 333 5.06 9.50 3.88
N ARG A 334 5.90 10.22 4.60
CA ARG A 334 6.22 11.62 4.30
C ARG A 334 7.28 11.68 3.22
N ASP A 335 7.20 12.69 2.36
CA ASP A 335 8.39 13.23 1.72
C ASP A 335 8.30 14.76 1.68
N ALA A 336 9.43 15.43 1.87
CA ALA A 336 9.49 16.87 2.13
C ALA A 336 9.72 17.64 0.83
N GLY A 337 8.66 17.77 0.02
CA GLY A 337 8.68 18.55 -1.21
C GLY A 337 9.02 20.01 -0.95
N GLU A 338 10.06 20.54 -1.62
CA GLU A 338 10.49 21.93 -1.49
C GLU A 338 9.34 22.89 -1.87
N ARG A 339 9.29 24.04 -1.18
CA ARG A 339 8.16 24.99 -1.29
C ARG A 339 8.28 25.83 -2.57
N ALA A 340 7.75 25.28 -3.66
CA ALA A 340 7.54 26.01 -4.91
C ALA A 340 6.40 27.05 -4.77
N ASP A 341 6.51 28.16 -5.49
CA ASP A 341 5.48 29.21 -5.55
C ASP A 341 4.17 28.69 -6.17
N PRO A 342 2.99 29.11 -5.68
CA PRO A 342 1.73 28.72 -6.28
C PRO A 342 1.60 29.18 -7.74
N ALA A 343 1.16 28.27 -8.62
CA ALA A 343 0.80 28.62 -9.98
C ALA A 343 -0.70 28.89 -10.13
N ILE A 344 -1.02 29.73 -11.11
CA ILE A 344 -2.38 29.92 -11.62
C ILE A 344 -2.34 29.62 -13.11
N VAL A 345 -3.31 28.84 -13.59
CA VAL A 345 -3.51 28.48 -15.00
C VAL A 345 -4.95 28.80 -15.36
N VAL A 346 -5.18 29.42 -16.51
CA VAL A 346 -6.51 29.50 -17.14
C VAL A 346 -6.54 28.48 -18.26
N ALA A 347 -7.50 27.55 -18.19
CA ALA A 347 -7.69 26.47 -19.14
C ALA A 347 -9.03 26.58 -19.88
N GLY A 348 -9.04 26.12 -21.13
CA GLY A 348 -10.26 25.85 -21.90
C GLY A 348 -10.97 24.57 -21.43
N PRO A 349 -12.14 24.25 -22.01
CA PRO A 349 -12.97 23.11 -21.60
C PRO A 349 -12.30 21.74 -21.79
N ASP A 350 -11.26 21.69 -22.61
CA ASP A 350 -10.44 20.53 -22.95
C ASP A 350 -9.19 20.38 -22.06
N GLY A 351 -8.99 21.25 -21.07
CA GLY A 351 -7.75 21.34 -20.28
C GLY A 351 -6.60 22.06 -21.00
N GLY A 352 -6.81 22.54 -22.23
CA GLY A 352 -5.83 23.30 -23.00
C GLY A 352 -5.57 24.67 -22.37
N GLN A 353 -4.31 25.02 -22.16
CA GLN A 353 -3.93 26.25 -21.46
C GLN A 353 -4.11 27.48 -22.35
N ARG A 354 -4.72 28.54 -21.79
CA ARG A 354 -4.93 29.84 -22.44
C ARG A 354 -4.04 30.92 -21.83
N ALA A 355 -3.83 30.89 -20.52
CA ALA A 355 -2.87 31.71 -19.80
C ALA A 355 -2.29 30.96 -18.59
N ALA A 356 -1.10 31.35 -18.13
CA ALA A 356 -0.51 30.79 -16.91
C ALA A 356 0.50 31.76 -16.27
N THR A 357 0.71 31.66 -14.96
CA THR A 357 1.83 32.35 -14.28
C THR A 357 3.15 31.62 -14.52
N GLY A 358 4.29 32.32 -14.38
CA GLY A 358 5.62 31.73 -14.60
C GLY A 358 5.91 30.47 -13.78
N ALA A 359 5.38 30.39 -12.56
CA ALA A 359 5.47 29.20 -11.69
C ALA A 359 4.88 27.92 -12.33
N ALA A 360 3.93 28.04 -13.25
CA ALA A 360 3.33 26.88 -13.93
C ALA A 360 4.34 26.08 -14.76
N ALA A 361 5.45 26.71 -15.20
CA ALA A 361 6.54 26.00 -15.88
C ALA A 361 7.29 25.05 -14.93
N ALA A 362 7.52 25.45 -13.68
CA ALA A 362 8.13 24.61 -12.66
C ALA A 362 7.19 23.45 -12.26
N TRP A 363 5.91 23.74 -12.01
CA TRP A 363 4.91 22.71 -11.74
C TRP A 363 4.72 21.72 -12.89
N ARG A 364 4.88 22.14 -14.15
CA ARG A 364 4.96 21.21 -15.29
C ARG A 364 6.17 20.30 -15.17
N ALA A 365 7.37 20.87 -15.04
CA ALA A 365 8.60 20.07 -15.00
C ALA A 365 8.59 19.04 -13.86
N GLU A 366 7.99 19.38 -12.72
CA GLU A 366 7.85 18.46 -11.59
C GLU A 366 6.77 17.38 -11.81
N LEU A 367 5.58 17.74 -12.30
CA LEU A 367 4.51 16.77 -12.54
C LEU A 367 4.86 15.83 -13.72
N ASP A 368 5.44 16.36 -14.80
CA ASP A 368 5.88 15.56 -15.95
C ASP A 368 7.11 14.67 -15.63
N ALA A 369 7.82 14.92 -14.53
CA ALA A 369 8.84 13.99 -13.99
C ALA A 369 8.23 12.74 -13.31
N ILE A 370 6.93 12.73 -12.99
CA ILE A 370 6.20 11.52 -12.58
C ILE A 370 5.98 10.62 -13.81
N ALA A 371 5.52 11.22 -14.90
CA ALA A 371 5.34 10.60 -16.21
C ALA A 371 5.17 11.71 -17.27
N PRO A 372 5.72 11.57 -18.49
CA PRO A 372 5.57 12.58 -19.54
C PRO A 372 4.11 12.94 -19.81
N GLY A 373 3.77 14.23 -19.76
CA GLY A 373 2.41 14.74 -19.98
C GLY A 373 1.46 14.68 -18.79
N ARG A 374 1.90 14.17 -17.62
CA ARG A 374 1.09 14.11 -16.38
C ARG A 374 0.48 15.45 -15.99
N PHE A 375 1.17 16.58 -16.23
CA PHE A 375 0.61 17.91 -15.99
C PHE A 375 -0.66 18.16 -16.82
N ALA A 376 -0.66 17.76 -18.10
CA ALA A 376 -1.83 17.89 -18.97
C ALA A 376 -2.96 16.95 -18.55
N VAL A 377 -2.65 15.71 -18.15
CA VAL A 377 -3.63 14.75 -17.61
C VAL A 377 -4.29 15.31 -16.33
N LEU A 378 -3.52 15.93 -15.44
CA LEU A 378 -4.04 16.51 -14.20
C LEU A 378 -4.86 17.78 -14.42
N LEU A 379 -4.46 18.69 -15.32
CA LEU A 379 -5.32 19.80 -15.75
C LEU A 379 -6.64 19.29 -16.34
N ARG A 380 -6.56 18.32 -17.27
CA ARG A 380 -7.73 17.70 -17.91
C ARG A 380 -8.69 17.10 -16.87
N ALA A 381 -8.16 16.40 -15.87
CA ALA A 381 -8.94 15.85 -14.77
C ALA A 381 -9.70 16.93 -13.99
N VAL A 382 -9.00 17.93 -13.45
CA VAL A 382 -9.64 18.93 -12.57
C VAL A 382 -10.56 19.89 -13.33
N VAL A 383 -10.27 20.19 -14.61
CA VAL A 383 -11.16 20.97 -15.48
C VAL A 383 -12.41 20.17 -15.82
N THR A 384 -12.30 18.89 -16.19
CA THR A 384 -13.48 18.05 -16.45
C THR A 384 -14.35 17.95 -15.19
N GLY A 385 -13.74 17.66 -14.04
CA GLY A 385 -14.44 17.58 -12.76
C GLY A 385 -15.13 18.89 -12.34
N ALA A 386 -14.49 20.05 -12.53
CA ALA A 386 -15.10 21.35 -12.23
C ALA A 386 -16.24 21.73 -13.19
N ARG A 387 -16.25 21.15 -14.40
CA ARG A 387 -17.34 21.32 -15.38
C ARG A 387 -18.52 20.39 -15.12
N ALA A 388 -18.28 19.19 -14.59
CA ALA A 388 -19.32 18.24 -14.17
C ALA A 388 -19.92 18.59 -12.79
N ALA A 389 -19.15 19.20 -11.90
CA ALA A 389 -19.60 19.58 -10.55
C ALA A 389 -20.62 20.72 -10.58
N ALA A 390 -21.76 20.54 -9.88
CA ALA A 390 -22.81 21.55 -9.76
C ALA A 390 -22.37 22.86 -9.08
N THR A 391 -21.28 22.82 -8.29
CA THR A 391 -20.64 24.01 -7.69
C THR A 391 -19.77 24.79 -8.68
N GLY A 392 -19.47 24.24 -9.86
CA GLY A 392 -18.46 24.77 -10.77
C GLY A 392 -17.02 24.62 -10.25
N THR A 393 -16.78 23.83 -9.20
CA THR A 393 -15.48 23.70 -8.54
C THR A 393 -15.07 22.25 -8.32
N PHE A 394 -13.77 21.98 -8.33
CA PHE A 394 -13.21 20.63 -8.12
C PHE A 394 -11.81 20.70 -7.51
N ARG A 395 -11.50 19.80 -6.58
CA ARG A 395 -10.22 19.78 -5.84
C ARG A 395 -9.60 18.39 -5.88
N ALA A 396 -8.32 18.32 -6.22
CA ALA A 396 -7.51 17.11 -6.22
C ALA A 396 -6.31 17.28 -5.27
N ARG A 397 -6.01 16.25 -4.48
CA ARG A 397 -4.73 16.09 -3.79
C ARG A 397 -3.95 14.98 -4.47
N VAL A 398 -2.76 15.28 -4.98
CA VAL A 398 -1.92 14.33 -5.72
C VAL A 398 -0.53 14.22 -5.12
N ARG A 399 0.15 13.09 -5.32
CA ARG A 399 1.54 12.89 -4.93
C ARG A 399 2.48 13.35 -6.05
N ASP A 400 3.56 14.03 -5.69
CA ASP A 400 4.67 14.32 -6.62
C ASP A 400 5.61 13.12 -6.77
N ALA A 401 6.61 13.22 -7.65
CA ALA A 401 7.56 12.14 -7.95
C ALA A 401 8.48 11.79 -6.77
N ARG A 402 8.63 12.68 -5.77
CA ARG A 402 9.35 12.42 -4.52
C ARG A 402 8.42 11.84 -3.45
N GLY A 403 7.11 11.97 -3.62
CA GLY A 403 6.10 11.55 -2.66
C GLY A 403 5.61 12.67 -1.75
N GLY A 404 5.96 13.94 -2.00
CA GLY A 404 5.28 15.08 -1.40
C GLY A 404 3.84 15.22 -1.92
N TRP A 405 3.09 16.21 -1.42
CA TRP A 405 1.69 16.44 -1.79
C TRP A 405 1.47 17.78 -2.48
N ILE A 406 0.70 17.75 -3.56
CA ILE A 406 0.27 18.90 -4.35
C ILE A 406 -1.26 18.99 -4.27
N VAL A 407 -1.78 20.20 -4.09
CA VAL A 407 -3.21 20.53 -4.25
C VAL A 407 -3.40 21.20 -5.60
N LEU A 408 -4.38 20.71 -6.37
CA LEU A 408 -4.96 21.41 -7.49
C LEU A 408 -6.39 21.80 -7.13
N HIS A 409 -6.77 23.06 -7.36
CA HIS A 409 -8.15 23.54 -7.20
C HIS A 409 -8.60 24.24 -8.47
N ALA A 410 -9.60 23.66 -9.12
CA ALA A 410 -10.24 24.20 -10.31
C ALA A 410 -11.56 24.90 -9.96
N SER A 411 -11.80 26.06 -10.56
CA SER A 411 -13.06 26.80 -10.51
C SER A 411 -13.39 27.33 -11.90
N ARG A 412 -14.61 27.08 -12.38
CA ARG A 412 -15.13 27.70 -13.61
C ARG A 412 -15.13 29.22 -13.48
N LEU A 413 -14.86 29.91 -14.60
CA LEU A 413 -15.08 31.34 -14.72
C LEU A 413 -16.57 31.62 -14.98
N VAL A 414 -17.13 32.60 -14.27
CA VAL A 414 -18.51 33.10 -14.48
C VAL A 414 -18.52 34.30 -15.43
N THR A 415 -17.38 34.95 -15.61
CA THR A 415 -17.17 36.09 -16.52
C THR A 415 -15.83 35.94 -17.23
N GLY A 416 -15.82 36.02 -18.56
CA GLY A 416 -14.64 35.90 -19.40
C GLY A 416 -14.96 36.18 -20.87
N SER A 417 -13.96 36.09 -21.75
CA SER A 417 -14.13 36.29 -23.20
C SER A 417 -14.59 35.03 -23.96
N ALA A 418 -14.82 33.92 -23.25
CA ALA A 418 -15.44 32.70 -23.76
C ALA A 418 -16.10 31.91 -22.60
N ASP A 419 -17.31 31.39 -22.82
CA ASP A 419 -18.24 30.89 -21.78
C ASP A 419 -17.84 29.59 -21.04
N ASP A 420 -16.61 29.10 -21.24
CA ASP A 420 -16.20 27.73 -20.92
C ASP A 420 -14.88 27.60 -20.15
N GLU A 421 -14.26 28.72 -19.76
CA GLU A 421 -12.95 28.72 -19.10
C GLU A 421 -12.98 28.26 -17.63
N THR A 422 -11.85 27.76 -17.15
CA THR A 422 -11.63 27.31 -15.77
C THR A 422 -10.28 27.79 -15.27
N VAL A 423 -10.26 28.46 -14.12
CA VAL A 423 -9.02 28.77 -13.38
C VAL A 423 -8.62 27.55 -12.57
N VAL A 424 -7.37 27.13 -12.68
CA VAL A 424 -6.76 26.09 -11.85
C VAL A 424 -5.61 26.72 -11.06
N THR A 425 -5.66 26.63 -9.73
CA THR A 425 -4.49 26.91 -8.88
C THR A 425 -3.76 25.61 -8.54
N ILE A 426 -2.43 25.68 -8.44
CA ILE A 426 -1.54 24.55 -8.14
C ILE A 426 -0.56 24.98 -7.05
N GLY A 427 -0.39 24.18 -5.99
CA GLY A 427 0.57 24.47 -4.93
C GLY A 427 0.87 23.26 -4.03
N ARG A 428 1.88 23.36 -3.17
CA ARG A 428 2.10 22.36 -2.10
C ARG A 428 0.90 22.31 -1.16
N ALA A 429 0.48 21.11 -0.77
CA ALA A 429 -0.54 20.93 0.25
C ALA A 429 -0.03 21.37 1.63
N SER A 430 -0.81 22.16 2.36
CA SER A 430 -0.51 22.47 3.76
C SER A 430 -0.89 21.31 4.70
N GLY A 431 -0.29 21.24 5.89
CA GLY A 431 -0.63 20.21 6.89
C GLY A 431 -2.11 20.20 7.28
N ALA A 432 -2.76 21.37 7.33
CA ALA A 432 -4.20 21.49 7.55
C ALA A 432 -5.04 20.88 6.41
N GLU A 433 -4.58 21.00 5.17
CA GLU A 433 -5.21 20.41 3.99
C GLU A 433 -5.00 18.91 3.84
N LEU A 434 -3.97 18.36 4.49
CA LEU A 434 -3.69 16.93 4.57
C LEU A 434 -4.26 16.28 5.84
N LEU A 435 -4.79 17.07 6.77
CA LEU A 435 -5.22 16.59 8.09
C LEU A 435 -6.21 15.42 7.99
N SER A 436 -7.27 15.55 7.19
CA SER A 436 -8.27 14.50 7.00
C SER A 436 -7.68 13.20 6.44
N VAL A 437 -6.83 13.31 5.40
CA VAL A 437 -6.07 12.20 4.81
C VAL A 437 -5.20 11.51 5.87
N ARG A 438 -4.59 12.27 6.78
CA ARG A 438 -3.75 11.75 7.88
C ARG A 438 -4.58 11.06 8.96
N LEU A 439 -5.68 11.68 9.42
CA LEU A 439 -6.60 11.07 10.40
C LEU A 439 -7.12 9.71 9.87
N ALA A 440 -7.52 9.66 8.60
CA ALA A 440 -7.91 8.43 7.92
C ALA A 440 -6.74 7.44 7.80
N ALA A 441 -5.53 7.90 7.46
CA ALA A 441 -4.35 7.05 7.32
C ALA A 441 -3.96 6.36 8.63
N TYR A 442 -4.11 7.02 9.77
CA TYR A 442 -3.91 6.46 11.11
C TYR A 442 -5.10 5.60 11.62
N GLY A 443 -6.15 5.39 10.83
CA GLY A 443 -7.30 4.57 11.25
C GLY A 443 -8.07 5.16 12.41
N LEU A 444 -8.15 6.50 12.49
CA LEU A 444 -8.95 7.18 13.50
C LEU A 444 -10.42 7.15 13.11
N THR A 445 -11.27 6.73 14.05
CA THR A 445 -12.72 6.80 13.94
C THR A 445 -13.20 8.26 13.81
N ALA A 446 -14.47 8.44 13.44
CA ALA A 446 -15.10 9.77 13.43
C ALA A 446 -14.91 10.52 14.77
N ARG A 447 -15.11 9.83 15.90
CA ARG A 447 -15.03 10.42 17.24
C ARG A 447 -13.60 10.73 17.70
N GLU A 448 -12.65 9.85 17.42
CA GLU A 448 -11.22 10.16 17.61
C GLU A 448 -10.80 11.36 16.75
N SER A 449 -11.29 11.44 15.50
CA SER A 449 -11.03 12.55 14.59
C SER A 449 -11.64 13.87 15.04
N GLU A 450 -12.81 13.87 15.70
CA GLU A 450 -13.39 15.06 16.36
C GLU A 450 -12.49 15.54 17.50
N VAL A 451 -12.09 14.64 18.40
CA VAL A 451 -11.18 14.95 19.52
C VAL A 451 -9.82 15.47 19.02
N CYS A 452 -9.27 14.89 17.95
CA CYS A 452 -8.06 15.39 17.30
C CYS A 452 -8.22 16.83 16.80
N ARG A 453 -9.30 17.14 16.06
CA ARG A 453 -9.53 18.50 15.53
C ARG A 453 -9.59 19.55 16.63
N GLU A 454 -10.22 19.25 17.76
CA GLU A 454 -10.31 20.19 18.88
C GLU A 454 -8.98 20.32 19.67
N VAL A 455 -8.14 19.28 19.71
CA VAL A 455 -6.75 19.40 20.20
C VAL A 455 -5.89 20.26 19.27
N LEU A 456 -6.03 20.10 17.95
CA LEU A 456 -5.32 20.92 16.96
C LEU A 456 -5.79 22.39 17.00
N ALA A 457 -7.04 22.63 17.40
CA ALA A 457 -7.57 23.96 17.74
C ALA A 457 -7.10 24.49 19.13
N GLY A 458 -6.17 23.81 19.81
CA GLY A 458 -5.52 24.26 21.04
C GLY A 458 -6.33 24.11 22.32
N ARG A 459 -7.44 23.35 22.33
CA ARG A 459 -8.39 23.33 23.45
C ARG A 459 -7.96 22.49 24.67
N SER A 460 -8.44 22.87 25.85
CA SER A 460 -8.28 22.07 27.07
C SER A 460 -9.19 20.84 27.08
N THR A 461 -8.89 19.84 27.92
CA THR A 461 -9.75 18.64 28.05
C THR A 461 -11.18 19.00 28.46
N SER A 462 -11.36 20.02 29.31
CA SER A 462 -12.66 20.54 29.74
C SER A 462 -13.44 21.20 28.60
N ASP A 463 -12.78 21.96 27.72
CA ASP A 463 -13.46 22.60 26.58
C ASP A 463 -13.89 21.55 25.55
N ILE A 464 -13.04 20.53 25.32
CA ILE A 464 -13.35 19.41 24.42
C ILE A 464 -14.54 18.62 24.98
N ALA A 465 -14.53 18.31 26.28
CA ALA A 465 -15.62 17.64 26.98
C ALA A 465 -16.94 18.39 26.83
N GLY A 466 -16.95 19.69 27.13
CA GLY A 466 -18.14 20.54 27.01
C GLY A 466 -18.65 20.70 25.58
N ARG A 467 -17.76 20.87 24.60
CA ARG A 467 -18.13 21.01 23.17
C ARG A 467 -18.63 19.72 22.54
N LEU A 468 -18.07 18.58 22.92
CA LEU A 468 -18.42 17.28 22.35
C LEU A 468 -19.50 16.52 23.15
N GLY A 469 -19.97 17.07 24.28
CA GLY A 469 -21.03 16.47 25.10
C GLY A 469 -20.62 15.16 25.80
N ILE A 470 -19.36 15.04 26.22
CA ILE A 470 -18.80 13.86 26.89
C ILE A 470 -18.00 14.23 28.13
N SER A 471 -17.73 13.25 29.01
CA SER A 471 -16.92 13.49 30.21
C SER A 471 -15.46 13.80 29.86
N ALA A 472 -14.77 14.54 30.74
CA ALA A 472 -13.34 14.78 30.60
C ALA A 472 -12.50 13.48 30.66
N HIS A 473 -12.99 12.43 31.34
CA HIS A 473 -12.38 11.10 31.33
C HIS A 473 -12.44 10.48 29.92
N THR A 474 -13.63 10.47 29.31
CA THR A 474 -13.86 9.95 27.94
C THR A 474 -12.99 10.66 26.90
N VAL A 475 -12.72 11.97 27.07
CA VAL A 475 -11.77 12.70 26.23
C VAL A 475 -10.34 12.17 26.40
N GLN A 476 -9.89 11.86 27.62
CA GLN A 476 -8.57 11.27 27.84
C GLN A 476 -8.47 9.84 27.28
N ASP A 477 -9.54 9.05 27.33
CA ASP A 477 -9.57 7.70 26.75
C ASP A 477 -9.44 7.74 25.22
N HIS A 478 -10.18 8.64 24.56
CA HIS A 478 -10.01 8.92 23.13
C HIS A 478 -8.59 9.40 22.81
N LEU A 479 -8.00 10.27 23.63
CA LEU A 479 -6.62 10.73 23.43
C LEU A 479 -5.58 9.60 23.60
N LYS A 480 -5.79 8.70 24.56
CA LYS A 480 -4.94 7.50 24.74
C LYS A 480 -4.99 6.60 23.51
N ALA A 481 -6.18 6.38 22.94
CA ALA A 481 -6.36 5.61 21.70
C ALA A 481 -5.69 6.30 20.49
N VAL A 482 -5.91 7.60 20.31
CA VAL A 482 -5.26 8.43 19.27
C VAL A 482 -3.74 8.36 19.38
N PHE A 483 -3.18 8.56 20.58
CA PHE A 483 -1.74 8.53 20.81
C PHE A 483 -1.13 7.16 20.47
N GLY A 484 -1.81 6.07 20.83
CA GLY A 484 -1.43 4.71 20.40
C GLY A 484 -1.44 4.57 18.88
N LYS A 485 -2.56 4.92 18.22
CA LYS A 485 -2.74 4.77 16.77
C LYS A 485 -1.75 5.58 15.92
N VAL A 486 -1.42 6.79 16.37
CA VAL A 486 -0.50 7.72 15.70
C VAL A 486 0.98 7.46 16.10
N GLY A 487 1.22 6.77 17.22
CA GLY A 487 2.56 6.41 17.71
C GLY A 487 3.27 7.49 18.55
N VAL A 488 2.52 8.49 19.03
CA VAL A 488 3.01 9.68 19.77
C VAL A 488 2.71 9.59 21.27
N ARG A 489 3.32 10.46 22.09
CA ARG A 489 3.17 10.46 23.56
C ARG A 489 2.54 11.72 24.14
N SER A 490 2.37 12.79 23.36
CA SER A 490 1.84 14.07 23.84
C SER A 490 0.99 14.81 22.80
N ARG A 491 0.23 15.81 23.26
CA ARG A 491 -0.51 16.71 22.35
C ARG A 491 0.42 17.50 21.42
N GLY A 492 1.60 17.89 21.90
CA GLY A 492 2.59 18.60 21.08
C GLY A 492 3.11 17.73 19.95
N GLU A 493 3.46 16.47 20.25
CA GLU A 493 3.83 15.48 19.24
C GLU A 493 2.67 15.18 18.28
N LEU A 494 1.42 15.04 18.76
CA LEU A 494 0.26 14.84 17.88
C LEU A 494 0.05 16.00 16.90
N THR A 495 0.18 17.24 17.37
CA THR A 495 0.06 18.44 16.53
C THR A 495 1.18 18.52 15.51
N ALA A 496 2.43 18.25 15.91
CA ALA A 496 3.56 18.16 14.99
C ALA A 496 3.35 17.03 13.97
N GLU A 497 2.89 15.86 14.40
CA GLU A 497 2.77 14.68 13.55
C GLU A 497 1.68 14.84 12.48
N LEU A 498 0.56 15.48 12.83
CA LEU A 498 -0.56 15.71 11.93
C LEU A 498 -0.43 16.97 11.05
N LEU A 499 0.41 17.96 11.41
CA LEU A 499 0.51 19.24 10.67
C LEU A 499 1.87 19.52 9.99
N ALA A 500 2.92 18.75 10.25
CA ALA A 500 4.21 18.83 9.52
C ALA A 500 4.08 18.45 8.04
#